data_AF-A0A2M9P0G6-F1
#
_entry.id   AF-A0A2M9P0G6-F1
#
_cell.length_a   1.000
_cell.length_b   1.000
_cell.length_c   1.000
_cell.angle_alpha   90.00
_cell.angle_beta   90.00
_cell.angle_gamma   90.00
#
_symmetry.space_group_name_H-M   'P 1'
#
loop_
_entity.id
_entity.type
_entity.pdbx_description
1 polymer ?
#
loop_
_entity_poly.entity_id
_entity_poly.type
_entity_poly.pdbx_seq_one_letter_code
_entity_poly.pdbx_strand_id
1 'polypeptide(L)' 'MHKCEYPECTEDRKKTWGLVPLCAFHYQLILEETLIYYKAPNKKLYEYRLHYLKIAPQISWSRDN' A
#
# COMPACT_ATOMS: atom_id res chain seq x y z
N MET A 1 0.28 -4.88 20.96
CA MET A 1 0.13 -3.85 19.91
C MET A 1 0.68 -4.43 18.63
N HIS A 2 -0.07 -4.38 17.53
CA HIS A 2 0.44 -4.95 16.27
C HIS A 2 1.17 -3.86 15.49
N LYS A 3 2.26 -4.26 14.86
CA LYS A 3 3.13 -3.38 14.09
C LYS A 3 2.59 -3.19 12.67
N CYS A 4 3.08 -2.16 12.01
CA CYS A 4 2.94 -1.98 10.57
C CYS A 4 3.53 -3.20 9.83
N GLU A 5 2.81 -3.77 8.87
CA GLU A 5 3.27 -4.89 8.03
C GLU A 5 4.00 -4.42 6.75
N TYR A 6 4.26 -3.12 6.63
CA TYR A 6 5.13 -2.61 5.59
C TYR A 6 6.58 -3.05 5.84
N PRO A 7 7.34 -3.48 4.81
CA PRO A 7 8.71 -3.95 4.97
C PRO A 7 9.59 -2.93 5.68
N GLU A 8 10.39 -3.40 6.65
CA GLU A 8 11.35 -2.58 7.41
C GLU A 8 10.71 -1.47 8.27
N CYS A 9 9.38 -1.49 8.46
CA CYS A 9 8.69 -0.54 9.33
C CYS A 9 8.59 -1.08 10.77
N THR A 10 8.95 -0.24 11.74
CA THR A 10 8.86 -0.55 13.17
C THR A 10 7.73 0.19 13.88
N GLU A 11 7.00 1.05 13.16
CA GLU A 11 5.91 1.84 13.74
C GLU A 11 4.67 1.00 14.07
N ASP A 12 3.87 1.50 15.00
CA ASP A 12 2.56 0.93 15.32
C ASP A 12 1.57 1.06 14.16
N ARG A 13 0.77 0.02 13.95
CA ARG A 13 -0.32 0.10 12.99
C ARG A 13 -1.34 1.16 13.43
N LYS A 14 -1.82 1.95 12.48
CA LYS A 14 -2.88 2.95 12.68
C LYS A 14 -4.05 2.75 11.73
N LYS A 15 -3.81 2.19 10.54
CA LYS A 15 -4.79 2.00 9.46
C LYS A 15 -4.60 0.64 8.79
N THR A 16 -5.48 0.28 7.87
CA THR A 16 -5.41 -0.95 7.08
C THR A 16 -5.60 -0.66 5.60
N TRP A 17 -4.83 -1.32 4.73
CA TRP A 17 -4.95 -1.25 3.28
C TRP A 17 -5.11 -2.64 2.70
N GLY A 18 -6.28 -2.96 2.13
CA GLY A 18 -6.52 -4.31 1.57
C GLY A 18 -6.29 -5.43 2.59
N LEU A 19 -6.72 -5.22 3.84
CA LEU A 19 -6.48 -6.08 5.01
C LEU A 19 -5.04 -6.09 5.56
N VAL A 20 -4.10 -5.37 4.94
CA VAL A 20 -2.73 -5.21 5.45
C VAL A 20 -2.69 -4.04 6.45
N PRO A 21 -2.43 -4.26 7.75
CA PRO A 21 -2.24 -3.19 8.73
C PRO A 21 -0.97 -2.38 8.47
N LEU A 22 -1.12 -1.06 8.44
CA LEU A 22 -0.07 -0.09 8.15
C LEU A 22 -0.05 1.05 9.18
N CYS A 23 1.09 1.70 9.35
CA CYS A 23 1.16 3.00 10.01
C CYS A 23 0.49 4.10 9.14
N ALA A 24 0.26 5.27 9.72
CA ALA A 24 -0.40 6.37 9.00
C ALA A 24 0.39 6.83 7.76
N PHE A 25 1.72 6.85 7.87
CA PHE A 25 2.62 7.27 6.80
C PHE A 25 2.56 6.33 5.58
N HIS A 26 2.79 5.03 5.78
CA HIS A 26 2.73 4.05 4.68
C HIS A 26 1.34 3.96 4.05
N TYR A 27 0.28 4.09 4.85
CA TYR A 27 -1.07 4.17 4.32
C TYR A 27 -1.25 5.36 3.37
N GLN A 28 -0.73 6.54 3.73
CA GLN A 28 -0.83 7.74 2.87
C GLN A 28 -0.06 7.57 1.56
N LEU A 29 1.17 7.05 1.60
CA LEU A 29 1.96 6.81 0.39
C LEU A 29 1.23 5.92 -0.61
N ILE A 30 0.66 4.80 -0.13
CA ILE A 30 -0.10 3.88 -0.97
C ILE A 30 -1.40 4.52 -1.47
N LEU A 31 -2.05 5.35 -0.64
CA LEU A 31 -3.23 6.11 -1.04
C LEU A 31 -2.90 7.08 -2.18
N GLU A 32 -1.81 7.83 -2.07
CA GLU A 32 -1.36 8.76 -3.11
C GLU A 32 -1.04 8.04 -4.41
N GLU A 33 -0.28 6.93 -4.37
CA GLU A 33 -0.02 6.10 -5.54
C GLU A 33 -1.30 5.59 -6.19
N THR A 34 -2.27 5.18 -5.38
CA THR A 34 -3.56 4.68 -5.85
C THR A 34 -4.40 5.79 -6.48
N LEU A 35 -4.40 6.99 -5.90
CA LEU A 35 -5.06 8.15 -6.48
C LEU A 35 -4.41 8.53 -7.82
N ILE A 36 -3.09 8.52 -7.92
CA ILE A 36 -2.38 8.78 -9.18
C ILE A 36 -2.72 7.71 -10.22
N TYR A 37 -2.72 6.43 -9.83
CA TYR A 37 -3.02 5.31 -10.72
C TYR A 37 -4.44 5.39 -11.30
N TYR A 38 -5.45 5.67 -10.46
CA TYR A 38 -6.84 5.67 -10.90
C TYR A 38 -7.34 7.01 -11.44
N LYS A 39 -6.87 8.14 -10.89
CA LYS A 39 -7.46 9.47 -11.11
C LYS A 39 -6.58 10.46 -11.87
N ALA A 40 -5.29 10.18 -12.09
CA ALA A 40 -4.44 11.11 -12.84
C ALA A 40 -4.74 11.06 -14.36
N PRO A 41 -4.71 12.20 -15.06
CA PRO A 41 -4.84 12.24 -16.52
C PRO A 41 -3.69 11.50 -17.21
N ASN A 42 -2.49 11.56 -16.64
CA ASN A 42 -1.34 10.73 -17.01
C ASN A 42 -1.24 9.56 -16.02
N LYS A 43 -2.12 8.57 -16.19
CA LYS A 43 -2.12 7.36 -15.35
C LYS A 43 -0.73 6.75 -15.36
N LYS A 44 -0.12 6.63 -14.18
CA LYS A 44 1.13 5.88 -14.05
C LYS A 44 0.85 4.40 -14.25
N LEU A 45 1.77 3.69 -14.90
CA LEU A 45 1.71 2.22 -15.00
C LEU A 45 1.77 1.58 -13.61
N TYR A 46 1.22 0.38 -13.51
CA TYR A 46 1.15 -0.39 -12.25
C TYR A 46 2.54 -0.60 -11.62
N GLU A 47 3.58 -0.78 -12.45
CA GLU A 47 4.98 -0.92 -12.06
C GLU A 47 5.55 0.27 -11.26
N TYR A 48 4.95 1.46 -11.38
CA TYR A 48 5.40 2.65 -10.66
C TYR A 48 4.78 2.79 -9.27
N ARG A 49 3.92 1.86 -8.83
CA ARG A 49 3.29 1.86 -7.50
C ARG A 49 4.19 1.16 -6.48
N LEU A 50 5.40 1.68 -6.29
CA LEU A 50 6.46 1.11 -5.46
C LEU A 50 5.99 0.72 -4.05
N HIS A 51 5.16 1.54 -3.39
CA HIS A 51 4.70 1.25 -2.04
C HIS A 51 3.59 0.20 -2.03
N TYR A 52 2.65 0.30 -2.97
CA TYR A 52 1.62 -0.72 -3.15
C TYR A 52 2.23 -2.08 -3.48
N LEU A 53 3.20 -2.14 -4.40
CA LEU A 53 3.85 -3.39 -4.82
C LEU A 53 4.57 -4.10 -3.67
N LYS A 54 5.10 -3.35 -2.69
CA LYS A 54 5.72 -3.93 -1.49
C LYS A 54 4.75 -4.64 -0.57
N ILE A 55 3.47 -4.23 -0.57
CA ILE A 55 2.43 -4.85 0.26
C ILE A 55 1.48 -5.74 -0.54
N ALA A 56 1.47 -5.64 -1.87
CA ALA A 56 0.62 -6.42 -2.76
C ALA A 56 0.71 -7.93 -2.49
N PRO A 57 1.89 -8.54 -2.26
CA PRO A 57 1.98 -9.95 -1.90
C PRO A 57 1.28 -10.32 -0.59
N GLN A 58 0.96 -9.36 0.28
CA GLN A 58 0.28 -9.59 1.56
C GLN A 58 -1.24 -9.41 1.43
N ILE A 59 -1.70 -8.75 0.37
CA ILE A 59 -3.11 -8.52 0.08
C ILE A 59 -3.70 -9.80 -0.52
N SER A 60 -4.71 -10.36 0.14
CA SER A 60 -5.29 -11.67 -0.21
C SER A 60 -5.79 -11.73 -1.65
N TRP A 61 -6.44 -10.68 -2.14
CA TRP A 61 -7.00 -10.59 -3.49
C TRP A 61 -5.99 -10.14 -4.56
N SER A 62 -4.77 -9.78 -4.18
CA SER A 62 -3.72 -9.38 -5.13
C SER A 62 -2.87 -10.56 -5.62
N ARG A 63 -3.05 -11.76 -5.04
CA ARG A 63 -2.30 -12.98 -5.42
C ARG A 63 -2.94 -13.79 -6.55
N ASP A 64 -4.21 -13.52 -6.87
CA ASP A 64 -5.04 -14.35 -7.75
C ASP A 64 -5.05 -13.87 -9.22
N ASN A 65 -4.03 -13.13 -9.66
CA ASN A 65 -3.98 -12.57 -11.02
C ASN A 65 -2.79 -13.09 -11.84
#